data_AF-A0A843C5P3-F1
#
_entry.id   AF-A0A843C5P3-F1
#
_cell.length_a   1.000
_cell.length_b   1.000
_cell.length_c   1.000
_cell.angle_alpha   90.00
_cell.angle_beta   90.00
_cell.angle_gamma   90.00
#
_symmetry.space_group_name_H-M   'P 1'
#
loop_
_entity.id
_entity.type
_entity.pdbx_description
1 polymer ?
#
loop_
_entity_poly.entity_id
_entity_poly.type
_entity_poly.pdbx_seq_one_letter_code
_entity_poly.pdbx_strand_id
1 'polypeptide(L)'
;FGMLDVMRVYTKEPNKKDSSPQPFTIRKGSTVFDLAKRIHSDFYTQFTYAKVWSKRLRFSPQKVGGSFALEDGDTVELHIR
;
A
#
# COMPACT_ATOMS: atom_id res chain seq x y z
N PHE A 1 -10.17 -2.80 -26.26
CA PHE A 1 -9.58 -3.29 -24.99
C PHE A 1 -9.46 -2.12 -24.02
N GLY A 2 -10.51 -1.85 -23.26
CA GLY A 2 -10.53 -0.72 -22.31
C GLY A 2 -9.63 -1.04 -21.11
N MET A 3 -8.62 -0.21 -20.90
CA MET A 3 -7.64 -0.34 -19.83
C MET A 3 -8.38 -0.45 -18.50
N LEU A 4 -8.31 -1.60 -17.83
CA LEU A 4 -8.78 -1.71 -16.45
C LEU A 4 -7.97 -0.70 -15.64
N ASP A 5 -8.65 0.31 -15.09
CA ASP A 5 -8.04 1.42 -14.35
C ASP A 5 -7.61 0.95 -12.94
N VAL A 6 -6.80 -0.10 -12.92
CA VAL A 6 -6.36 -0.83 -11.75
C VAL A 6 -4.84 -0.89 -11.69
N MET A 7 -4.33 -1.09 -10.49
CA MET A 7 -2.93 -1.25 -10.18
C MET A 7 -2.74 -2.34 -9.12
N ARG A 8 -1.57 -2.96 -9.14
CA ARG A 8 -1.14 -4.01 -8.22
C ARG A 8 -0.30 -3.37 -7.13
N VAL A 9 -0.70 -3.60 -5.90
CA VAL A 9 0.05 -3.17 -4.72
C VAL A 9 0.38 -4.39 -3.88
N TYR A 10 1.65 -4.57 -3.55
CA TYR A 10 2.12 -5.66 -2.71
C TYR A 10 2.04 -5.24 -1.26
N THR A 11 1.59 -6.13 -0.38
CA THR A 11 1.62 -5.86 1.06
C THR A 11 2.77 -6.58 1.72
N LYS A 12 3.27 -5.99 2.79
CA LYS A 12 4.30 -6.56 3.62
C LYS A 12 3.86 -6.52 5.07
N GLU A 13 4.00 -7.64 5.76
CA GLU A 13 3.71 -7.70 7.19
C GLU A 13 4.86 -7.07 8.00
N PRO A 14 4.55 -6.29 9.06
CA PRO A 14 5.57 -5.81 9.99
C PRO A 14 6.44 -6.96 10.49
N ASN A 15 7.75 -6.76 10.53
CA ASN A 15 8.77 -7.73 10.95
C ASN A 15 9.06 -8.90 9.99
N LYS A 16 8.30 -9.07 8.90
CA LYS A 16 8.72 -9.98 7.82
C LYS A 16 9.74 -9.32 6.91
N LYS A 17 10.66 -10.12 6.37
CA LYS A 17 11.68 -9.61 5.45
C LYS A 17 11.09 -9.37 4.07
N ASP A 18 10.30 -10.34 3.59
CA ASP A 18 9.74 -10.38 2.26
C ASP A 18 8.30 -9.87 2.20
N SER A 19 7.92 -9.37 1.02
CA SER A 19 6.55 -8.97 0.74
C SER A 19 5.71 -10.19 0.38
N SER A 20 4.40 -10.10 0.56
CA SER A 20 3.47 -11.13 0.08
C SER A 20 3.62 -11.30 -1.43
N PRO A 21 3.69 -12.54 -1.96
CA PRO A 21 3.70 -12.77 -3.40
C PRO A 21 2.35 -12.40 -4.06
N GLN A 22 1.29 -12.27 -3.26
CA GLN A 22 -0.05 -11.98 -3.74
C GLN A 22 -0.35 -10.47 -3.66
N PRO A 23 -0.50 -9.77 -4.80
CA PRO A 23 -0.80 -8.35 -4.81
C PRO A 23 -2.30 -8.09 -4.59
N PHE A 24 -2.60 -6.93 -4.02
CA PHE A 24 -3.93 -6.35 -4.04
C PHE A 24 -4.14 -5.59 -5.34
N THR A 25 -5.24 -5.89 -6.04
CA THR A 25 -5.68 -5.12 -7.21
C THR A 25 -6.66 -4.04 -6.75
N ILE A 26 -6.22 -2.78 -6.81
CA ILE A 26 -7.00 -1.59 -6.43
C ILE A 26 -7.06 -0.61 -7.61
N ARG A 27 -7.94 0.39 -7.55
CA ARG A 27 -8.07 1.36 -8.64
C ARG A 27 -6.84 2.27 -8.70
N LYS A 28 -6.48 2.76 -9.90
CA LYS A 28 -5.45 3.80 -9.98
C LYS A 28 -5.91 5.07 -9.26
N GLY A 29 -4.96 5.79 -8.70
CA GLY A 29 -5.23 6.95 -7.85
C GLY A 29 -5.70 6.61 -6.43
N SER A 30 -5.82 5.31 -6.08
CA SER A 30 -6.07 4.91 -4.70
C SER A 30 -4.89 5.24 -3.77
N THR A 31 -5.23 5.46 -2.50
CA THR A 31 -4.30 5.84 -1.44
C THR A 31 -4.00 4.66 -0.51
N VAL A 32 -3.05 4.87 0.41
CA VAL A 32 -2.78 3.93 1.51
C VAL A 32 -4.04 3.65 2.34
N PHE A 33 -4.91 4.63 2.57
CA PHE A 33 -6.17 4.41 3.27
C PHE A 33 -7.15 3.55 2.50
N ASP A 34 -7.24 3.70 1.18
CA ASP A 34 -8.09 2.86 0.35
C ASP A 34 -7.61 1.39 0.41
N LEU A 35 -6.30 1.17 0.40
CA LEU A 35 -5.71 -0.15 0.61
C LEU A 35 -6.01 -0.69 2.02
N ALA A 36 -5.84 0.13 3.07
CA ALA A 36 -6.12 -0.29 4.44
C ALA A 36 -7.59 -0.74 4.60
N LYS A 37 -8.55 0.04 4.09
CA LYS A 37 -9.98 -0.33 4.06
C LYS A 37 -10.24 -1.60 3.26
N ARG A 38 -9.52 -1.82 2.15
CA ARG A 38 -9.64 -3.03 1.31
C ARG A 38 -9.21 -4.29 2.05
N ILE A 39 -8.21 -4.17 2.93
CA ILE A 39 -7.71 -5.28 3.77
C ILE A 39 -8.72 -5.56 4.88
N HIS A 40 -9.02 -4.58 5.72
CA HIS A 40 -10.07 -4.66 6.74
C HIS A 40 -10.36 -3.26 7.32
N SER A 41 -11.60 -2.97 7.70
CA SER A 41 -11.99 -1.67 8.28
C SER A 41 -11.18 -1.27 9.51
N ASP A 42 -10.72 -2.23 10.30
CA ASP A 42 -9.90 -1.97 11.50
C ASP A 42 -8.51 -1.40 11.17
N PHE A 43 -7.93 -1.77 10.01
CA PHE A 43 -6.66 -1.18 9.60
C PHE A 43 -6.79 0.31 9.30
N TYR A 44 -7.97 0.77 8.90
CA TYR A 44 -8.24 2.18 8.69
C TYR A 44 -8.42 2.93 10.01
N THR A 45 -9.12 2.34 10.98
CA THR A 45 -9.38 3.00 12.29
C THR A 45 -8.14 3.01 13.18
N GLN A 46 -7.31 1.96 13.12
CA GLN A 46 -6.08 1.84 13.91
C GLN A 46 -4.83 2.35 13.17
N PHE A 47 -4.98 2.89 11.95
CA PHE A 47 -3.86 3.34 11.13
C PHE A 47 -2.99 4.37 11.86
N THR A 48 -1.68 4.12 11.93
CA THR A 48 -0.70 5.11 12.42
C THR A 48 0.13 5.66 11.27
N TYR A 49 0.74 4.79 10.46
CA TYR A 49 1.51 5.16 9.28
C TYR A 49 1.70 3.96 8.35
N ALA A 50 2.24 4.19 7.16
CA ALA A 50 2.71 3.12 6.31
C ALA A 50 4.17 3.33 5.91
N LYS A 51 4.86 2.25 5.57
CA LYS A 51 6.12 2.30 4.83
C LYS A 51 5.86 1.88 3.40
N VAL A 52 6.32 2.68 2.45
CA VAL A 52 6.19 2.38 1.02
C VAL A 52 7.56 2.16 0.42
N TRP A 53 7.74 1.05 -0.29
CA TRP A 53 8.87 0.83 -1.17
C TRP A 53 8.39 1.08 -2.59
N SER A 54 9.05 2.02 -3.27
CA SER A 54 8.77 2.29 -4.67
C SER A 54 10.00 2.84 -5.38
N LYS A 55 10.17 2.46 -6.64
CA LYS A 55 11.28 2.93 -7.48
C LYS A 55 11.22 4.44 -7.73
N ARG A 56 10.04 5.05 -7.65
CA ARG A 56 9.87 6.51 -7.84
C ARG A 56 10.36 7.34 -6.65
N LEU A 57 10.46 6.73 -5.47
CA LEU A 57 10.83 7.44 -4.25
C LEU A 57 12.35 7.60 -4.20
N ARG A 58 12.80 8.81 -3.88
CA ARG A 58 14.23 9.11 -3.71
C ARG A 58 14.90 8.23 -2.65
N PHE A 59 14.13 7.85 -1.62
CA PHE A 59 14.56 6.94 -0.57
C PHE A 59 13.46 5.91 -0.31
N SER A 60 13.83 4.62 -0.27
CA SER A 60 12.90 3.52 0.00
C SER A 60 13.45 2.63 1.13
N PRO A 61 12.64 2.25 2.13
CA PRO A 61 11.25 2.65 2.32
C PRO A 61 11.09 4.11 2.79
N GLN A 62 9.99 4.73 2.41
CA GLN A 62 9.57 6.02 2.95
C GLN A 62 8.38 5.84 3.91
N LYS A 63 8.42 6.51 5.07
CA LYS A 63 7.28 6.62 5.98
C LYS A 63 6.28 7.63 5.42
N VAL A 64 5.04 7.20 5.23
CA VAL A 64 3.96 8.01 4.62
C VAL A 64 2.68 7.93 5.46
N GLY A 65 1.82 8.94 5.29
CA GLY A 65 0.47 8.97 5.85
C GLY A 65 -0.53 8.21 4.98
N GLY A 66 -1.78 8.11 5.47
CA GLY A 66 -2.84 7.35 4.79
C GLY A 66 -3.29 7.96 3.45
N SER A 67 -3.18 9.27 3.27
CA SER A 67 -3.52 9.96 2.01
C SER A 67 -2.46 9.85 0.92
N PHE A 68 -1.36 9.13 1.16
CA PHE A 68 -0.31 8.95 0.16
C PHE A 68 -0.84 8.12 -1.02
N ALA A 69 -0.66 8.65 -2.23
CA ALA A 69 -1.10 8.00 -3.46
C ALA A 69 -0.17 6.84 -3.82
N LEU A 70 -0.76 5.67 -4.08
CA LEU A 70 -0.07 4.46 -4.47
C LEU A 70 0.02 4.37 -6.00
N GLU A 71 1.01 3.63 -6.48
CA GLU A 71 1.19 3.31 -7.91
C GLU A 71 1.39 1.81 -8.13
N ASP A 72 1.29 1.37 -9.39
CA ASP A 72 1.48 -0.04 -9.76
C ASP A 72 2.89 -0.51 -9.39
N GLY A 73 2.95 -1.62 -8.67
CA GLY A 73 4.20 -2.24 -8.21
C GLY A 73 4.70 -1.72 -6.86
N ASP A 74 3.98 -0.80 -6.19
CA ASP A 74 4.34 -0.37 -4.85
C ASP A 74 4.23 -1.52 -3.85
N THR A 75 5.16 -1.58 -2.89
CA THR A 75 5.03 -2.41 -1.69
C THR A 75 4.66 -1.54 -0.50
N VAL A 76 3.64 -1.93 0.26
CA VAL A 76 3.13 -1.21 1.43
C VAL A 76 3.18 -2.08 2.68
N GLU A 77 3.80 -1.58 3.72
CA GLU A 77 3.74 -2.14 5.08
C GLU A 77 2.88 -1.21 5.95
N LEU A 78 1.72 -1.69 6.39
CA LEU A 78 0.81 -0.94 7.24
C LEU A 78 1.23 -1.08 8.72
N HIS A 79 1.29 0.04 9.42
CA HIS A 79 1.51 0.09 10.86
C HIS A 79 0.25 0.58 11.53
N ILE A 80 -0.35 -0.30 12.32
CA ILE A 80 -1.52 -0.03 13.14
C ILE A 80 -1.12 0.09 14.61
N ARG A 81 -1.93 0.79 15.40
CA ARG A 81 -1.75 0.94 16.85
C ARG A 81 -2.44 -0.17 17.63
#